data_AF-A0A1I8P7Z7-F1
#
_entry.id   AF-A0A1I8P7Z7-F1
#
_cell.length_a   1.000
_cell.length_b   1.000
_cell.length_c   1.000
_cell.angle_alpha   90.00
_cell.angle_beta   90.00
_cell.angle_gamma   90.00
#
_symmetry.space_group_name_H-M   'P 1'
#
loop_
_entity.id
_entity.type
_entity.pdbx_description
1 polymer ?
#
loop_
_entity_poly.entity_id
_entity_poly.type
_entity_poly.pdbx_seq_one_letter_code
_entity_poly.pdbx_strand_id
1 'polypeptide(L)'
;MSRQIDTPDSLSYQFFPVSGGVFTFKVRCGHDAHLALAPAPVEADPMYEVFIGGWENSKSVIRKNRQKPDVVEAPTPGICNAGEFRGFWIRWHDNVIAVGREGEALAFMTHSDPGLFPIQFVGICTGWGASGTWLIDDEPPAAAVSAPMGFSAPMPGGGSGHWVPAEGGNVPPQAVQGGFDGSEQLYIARAQHEGDLVPGKLHPSHGVCYVAYGGGEHGHNQYEVLCDGHGLWVPVNDGNIPANAVQAGNSADGEPLFIGRATHDGTITVGKVQPSHGCCYIPYGGEELAYKEFEIYVEQ
;
A
#
# COMPACT_ATOMS: atom_id res chain seq x y z
N MET A 1 -4.74 7.88 -15.61
CA MET A 1 -5.27 9.22 -15.95
C MET A 1 -6.03 9.70 -14.73
N SER A 2 -6.05 10.98 -14.37
CA SER A 2 -6.81 11.44 -13.20
C SER A 2 -8.25 11.78 -13.57
N ARG A 3 -9.22 11.22 -12.86
CA ARG A 3 -10.65 11.54 -12.98
C ARG A 3 -11.02 12.70 -12.07
N GLN A 4 -11.74 13.68 -12.63
CA GLN A 4 -12.33 14.77 -11.87
C GLN A 4 -13.75 14.42 -11.42
N ILE A 5 -14.07 14.68 -10.15
CA ILE A 5 -15.37 14.37 -9.54
C ILE A 5 -15.82 15.56 -8.70
N ASP A 6 -17.04 16.04 -8.92
CA ASP A 6 -17.61 17.13 -8.14
C ASP A 6 -18.57 16.57 -7.07
N THR A 7 -18.47 17.10 -5.85
CA THR A 7 -19.34 16.76 -4.73
C THR A 7 -20.13 18.00 -4.31
N PRO A 8 -21.47 17.93 -4.25
CA PRO A 8 -22.29 19.04 -3.80
C PRO A 8 -22.23 19.20 -2.28
N ASP A 9 -22.89 20.23 -1.77
CA ASP A 9 -23.20 20.41 -0.35
C ASP A 9 -24.20 19.35 0.13
N SER A 10 -23.67 18.15 0.39
CA SER A 10 -24.45 16.98 0.80
C SER A 10 -23.56 15.87 1.36
N LEU A 11 -23.97 15.30 2.50
CA LEU A 11 -23.40 14.06 3.03
C LEU A 11 -23.92 12.83 2.25
N SER A 12 -23.61 12.77 0.96
CA SER A 12 -23.90 11.62 0.12
C SER A 12 -22.61 11.12 -0.50
N TYR A 13 -22.14 9.97 -0.01
CA TYR A 13 -20.88 9.39 -0.47
C TYR A 13 -21.01 8.82 -1.88
N GLN A 14 -20.06 9.18 -2.73
CA GLN A 14 -19.80 8.50 -4.00
C GLN A 14 -18.67 7.50 -3.77
N PHE A 15 -18.96 6.20 -3.89
CA PHE A 15 -17.99 5.14 -3.63
C PHE A 15 -17.22 4.73 -4.88
N PHE A 16 -15.92 4.52 -4.70
CA PHE A 16 -14.99 4.04 -5.70
C PHE A 16 -14.33 2.76 -5.19
N PRO A 17 -14.20 1.72 -6.03
CA PRO A 17 -13.39 0.57 -5.68
C PRO A 17 -11.94 1.04 -5.52
N VAL A 18 -11.25 0.49 -4.53
CA VAL A 18 -9.82 0.72 -4.32
C VAL A 18 -9.11 -0.62 -4.23
N SER A 19 -7.92 -0.65 -4.80
CA SER A 19 -6.99 -1.77 -4.70
C SER A 19 -5.64 -1.24 -4.21
N GLY A 20 -4.98 -2.02 -3.36
CA GLY A 20 -3.79 -1.58 -2.62
C GLY A 20 -4.12 -0.72 -1.41
N GLY A 21 -3.30 -0.83 -0.37
CA GLY A 21 -3.53 -0.23 0.95
C GLY A 21 -3.36 1.30 1.01
N VAL A 22 -3.56 2.00 -0.11
CA VAL A 22 -3.39 3.44 -0.21
C VAL A 22 -4.42 4.05 -1.16
N PHE A 23 -4.92 5.23 -0.79
CA PHE A 23 -5.75 6.07 -1.63
C PHE A 23 -5.14 7.47 -1.71
N THR A 24 -4.68 7.87 -2.88
CA THR A 24 -4.20 9.21 -3.18
C THR A 24 -5.27 10.01 -3.91
N PHE A 25 -5.44 11.27 -3.50
CA PHE A 25 -6.39 12.16 -4.15
C PHE A 25 -5.97 13.61 -3.96
N LYS A 26 -6.48 14.50 -4.82
CA LYS A 26 -6.46 15.94 -4.58
C LYS A 26 -7.86 16.45 -4.42
N VAL A 27 -8.06 17.45 -3.57
CA VAL A 27 -9.35 18.09 -3.39
C VAL A 27 -9.18 19.60 -3.34
N ARG A 28 -10.11 20.30 -3.99
CA ARG A 28 -10.30 21.75 -3.87
C ARG A 28 -11.66 21.98 -3.24
N CYS A 29 -11.66 22.35 -1.95
CA CYS A 29 -12.85 22.67 -1.15
C CYS A 29 -12.48 23.65 -0.04
N GLY A 30 -13.45 24.42 0.47
CA GLY A 30 -13.20 25.37 1.57
C GLY A 30 -12.98 24.68 2.93
N HIS A 31 -13.68 23.58 3.16
CA HIS A 31 -13.68 22.78 4.39
C HIS A 31 -14.41 21.44 4.14
N ASP A 32 -14.41 20.56 5.16
CA ASP A 32 -15.20 19.32 5.25
C ASP A 32 -15.05 18.38 4.05
N ALA A 33 -13.81 18.05 3.67
CA ALA A 33 -13.54 16.92 2.78
C ALA A 33 -13.75 15.61 3.55
N HIS A 34 -14.76 14.83 3.15
CA HIS A 34 -15.18 13.61 3.85
C HIS A 34 -14.84 12.37 3.03
N LEU A 35 -14.20 11.40 3.68
CA LEU A 35 -13.90 10.10 3.10
C LEU A 35 -14.47 8.98 3.97
N ALA A 36 -14.96 7.92 3.35
CA ALA A 36 -15.45 6.72 4.00
C ALA A 36 -14.66 5.50 3.54
N LEU A 37 -14.01 4.79 4.45
CA LEU A 37 -13.32 3.52 4.19
C LEU A 37 -14.29 2.38 4.54
N ALA A 38 -14.62 1.53 3.57
CA ALA A 38 -15.66 0.51 3.73
C ALA A 38 -15.32 -0.80 3.01
N PRO A 39 -15.88 -1.95 3.46
CA PRO A 39 -15.74 -3.22 2.76
C PRO A 39 -16.68 -3.33 1.54
N ALA A 40 -17.71 -2.47 1.45
CA ALA A 40 -18.71 -2.46 0.38
C ALA A 40 -19.10 -1.00 0.05
N PRO A 41 -19.65 -0.71 -1.14
CA PRO A 41 -20.00 0.65 -1.58
C PRO A 41 -21.33 1.12 -0.97
N VAL A 42 -21.47 0.99 0.34
CA VAL A 42 -22.68 1.32 1.10
C VAL A 42 -22.28 1.94 2.44
N GLU A 43 -23.07 2.90 2.91
CA GLU A 43 -22.91 3.51 4.23
C GLU A 43 -23.42 2.58 5.34
N ALA A 44 -22.68 1.51 5.62
CA ALA A 44 -22.99 0.53 6.65
C ALA A 44 -21.77 0.15 7.48
N ASP A 45 -22.01 -0.31 8.71
CA ASP A 45 -20.94 -0.82 9.56
C ASP A 45 -20.47 -2.21 9.09
N PRO A 46 -19.17 -2.51 9.22
CA PRO A 46 -18.12 -1.65 9.78
C PRO A 46 -17.61 -0.62 8.75
N MET A 47 -17.36 0.62 9.20
CA MET A 47 -16.78 1.67 8.38
C MET A 47 -15.90 2.63 9.18
N TYR A 48 -14.94 3.25 8.51
CA TYR A 48 -14.20 4.40 9.04
C TYR A 48 -14.53 5.65 8.25
N GLU A 49 -14.73 6.77 8.93
CA GLU A 49 -14.88 8.07 8.31
C GLU A 49 -13.66 8.92 8.63
N VAL A 50 -13.12 9.58 7.60
CA VAL A 50 -12.01 10.53 7.72
C VAL A 50 -12.54 11.88 7.28
N PHE A 51 -12.50 12.86 8.20
CA PHE A 51 -12.87 14.24 7.90
C PHE A 51 -11.59 15.07 7.87
N ILE A 52 -11.31 15.70 6.72
CA ILE A 52 -10.17 16.59 6.53
C ILE A 52 -10.67 18.02 6.45
N GLY A 53 -10.12 18.89 7.29
CA GLY A 53 -10.52 20.30 7.35
C GLY A 53 -11.97 20.49 7.78
N GLY A 54 -12.45 19.69 8.73
CA GLY A 54 -13.76 19.89 9.36
C GLY A 54 -13.77 21.02 10.39
N TRP A 55 -14.96 21.35 10.87
CA TRP A 55 -15.21 22.48 11.80
C TRP A 55 -14.61 23.79 11.27
N GLU A 56 -15.10 24.25 10.13
CA GLU A 56 -14.59 25.46 9.46
C GLU A 56 -13.09 25.36 9.16
N ASN A 57 -12.64 24.19 8.67
CA ASN A 57 -11.24 23.97 8.31
C ASN A 57 -10.26 24.09 9.49
N SER A 58 -10.71 23.84 10.72
CA SER A 58 -9.86 23.96 11.90
C SER A 58 -9.19 22.64 12.30
N LYS A 59 -9.84 21.50 12.05
CA LYS A 59 -9.37 20.19 12.52
C LYS A 59 -9.75 19.04 11.59
N SER A 60 -9.11 17.90 11.79
CA SER A 60 -9.36 16.67 11.07
C SER A 60 -9.57 15.54 12.07
N VAL A 61 -10.38 14.55 11.74
CA VAL A 61 -10.66 13.41 12.63
C VAL A 61 -10.79 12.10 11.87
N ILE A 62 -10.55 11.00 12.57
CA ILE A 62 -10.92 9.65 12.15
C ILE A 62 -12.02 9.17 13.08
N ARG A 63 -13.13 8.67 12.53
CA ARG A 63 -14.27 8.14 13.27
C ARG A 63 -14.55 6.70 12.88
N LYS A 64 -14.86 5.84 13.85
CA LYS A 64 -15.30 4.46 13.60
C LYS A 64 -16.82 4.37 13.69
N ASN A 65 -17.45 3.69 12.72
CA ASN A 65 -18.87 3.29 12.74
C ASN A 65 -19.85 4.42 13.07
N ARG A 66 -19.58 5.65 12.60
CA ARG A 66 -20.42 6.83 12.83
C ARG A 66 -20.72 7.11 14.32
N GLN A 67 -19.87 6.62 15.22
CA GLN A 67 -20.03 6.73 16.67
C GLN A 67 -19.07 7.74 17.27
N LYS A 68 -19.45 8.31 18.41
CA LYS A 68 -18.60 9.17 19.24
C LYS A 68 -18.13 8.41 20.49
N PRO A 69 -16.92 8.70 21.03
CA PRO A 69 -15.97 9.73 20.56
C PRO A 69 -15.29 9.34 19.24
N ASP A 70 -14.74 10.34 18.53
CA ASP A 70 -13.87 10.09 17.38
C ASP A 70 -12.61 9.35 17.87
N VAL A 71 -12.04 8.45 17.07
CA VAL A 71 -10.87 7.65 17.49
C VAL A 71 -9.57 8.46 17.40
N VAL A 72 -9.53 9.47 16.52
CA VAL A 72 -8.43 10.42 16.38
C VAL A 72 -8.98 11.81 16.13
N GLU A 73 -8.37 12.83 16.73
CA GLU A 73 -8.61 14.23 16.45
C GLU A 73 -7.28 14.99 16.37
N ALA A 74 -7.08 15.79 15.31
CA ALA A 74 -5.86 16.55 15.09
C ALA A 74 -6.16 17.99 14.62
N PRO A 75 -5.51 19.02 15.22
CA PRO A 75 -5.62 20.39 14.74
C PRO A 75 -4.95 20.52 13.36
N THR A 76 -5.71 21.02 12.39
CA THR A 76 -5.26 21.13 10.98
C THR A 76 -5.80 22.42 10.36
N PRO A 77 -5.49 23.60 10.95
CA PRO A 77 -6.06 24.86 10.52
C PRO A 77 -5.67 25.19 9.08
N GLY A 78 -6.67 25.47 8.25
CA GLY A 78 -6.46 25.87 6.86
C GLY A 78 -5.91 24.74 5.98
N ILE A 79 -6.17 23.46 6.31
CA ILE A 79 -5.65 22.32 5.53
C ILE A 79 -6.32 22.19 4.17
N CYS A 80 -7.63 22.48 4.08
CA CYS A 80 -8.37 22.59 2.81
C CYS A 80 -8.25 23.99 2.20
N ASN A 81 -8.46 24.13 0.89
CA ASN A 81 -8.45 25.41 0.19
C ASN A 81 -9.45 25.44 -0.98
N ALA A 82 -10.28 26.47 -1.04
CA ALA A 82 -11.30 26.62 -2.09
C ALA A 82 -10.75 27.08 -3.45
N GLY A 83 -9.56 27.70 -3.47
CA GLY A 83 -8.93 28.25 -4.67
C GLY A 83 -7.98 27.30 -5.39
N GLU A 84 -7.45 26.28 -4.71
CA GLU A 84 -6.43 25.38 -5.25
C GLU A 84 -6.67 23.92 -4.87
N PHE A 85 -6.19 22.98 -5.69
CA PHE A 85 -6.16 21.57 -5.34
C PHE A 85 -5.06 21.30 -4.33
N ARG A 86 -5.41 20.57 -3.26
CA ARG A 86 -4.44 20.05 -2.29
C ARG A 86 -4.50 18.54 -2.27
N GLY A 87 -3.32 17.93 -2.35
CA GLY A 87 -3.17 16.48 -2.38
C GLY A 87 -3.06 15.88 -0.99
N PHE A 88 -3.62 14.70 -0.84
CA PHE A 88 -3.62 13.90 0.39
C PHE A 88 -3.49 12.43 0.06
N TRP A 89 -3.07 11.66 1.06
CA TRP A 89 -3.09 10.21 1.02
C TRP A 89 -3.73 9.65 2.28
N ILE A 90 -4.47 8.55 2.12
CA ILE A 90 -4.90 7.69 3.22
C ILE A 90 -4.27 6.32 2.99
N ARG A 91 -3.59 5.78 3.99
CA ARG A 91 -2.98 4.45 3.96
C ARG A 91 -3.62 3.56 5.01
N TRP A 92 -3.84 2.30 4.69
CA TRP A 92 -4.33 1.28 5.59
C TRP A 92 -3.47 0.01 5.49
N HIS A 93 -2.44 -0.04 6.33
CA HIS A 93 -1.53 -1.18 6.43
C HIS A 93 -1.38 -1.58 7.88
N ASP A 94 -1.22 -2.87 8.15
CA ASP A 94 -0.91 -3.42 9.47
C ASP A 94 -1.87 -2.98 10.56
N ASN A 95 -3.17 -3.01 10.24
CA ASN A 95 -4.23 -2.57 11.13
C ASN A 95 -4.13 -1.08 11.53
N VAL A 96 -3.37 -0.27 10.78
CA VAL A 96 -3.19 1.15 11.00
C VAL A 96 -3.75 1.95 9.84
N ILE A 97 -4.65 2.89 10.15
CA ILE A 97 -5.11 3.93 9.22
C ILE A 97 -4.26 5.17 9.45
N ALA A 98 -3.59 5.65 8.41
CA ALA A 98 -2.77 6.86 8.44
C ALA A 98 -3.23 7.85 7.35
N VAL A 99 -3.23 9.13 7.68
CA VAL A 99 -3.65 10.22 6.79
C VAL A 99 -2.56 11.28 6.72
N GLY A 100 -2.12 11.62 5.52
CA GLY A 100 -1.06 12.60 5.29
C GLY A 100 -1.27 13.44 4.04
N ARG A 101 -0.32 14.34 3.78
CA ARG A 101 -0.37 15.28 2.65
C ARG A 101 0.47 14.77 1.48
N GLU A 102 0.08 15.11 0.27
CA GLU A 102 0.89 14.87 -0.92
C GLU A 102 2.30 15.49 -0.75
N GLY A 103 3.32 14.70 -1.04
CA GLY A 103 4.73 15.09 -0.85
C GLY A 103 5.23 15.02 0.60
N GLU A 104 4.37 14.78 1.58
CA GLU A 104 4.77 14.57 2.98
C GLU A 104 4.71 13.06 3.32
N ALA A 105 5.80 12.53 3.88
CA ALA A 105 5.84 11.14 4.33
C ALA A 105 5.13 10.93 5.69
N LEU A 106 5.12 11.95 6.53
CA LEU A 106 4.52 11.88 7.87
C LEU A 106 3.01 12.06 7.79
N ALA A 107 2.30 11.16 8.47
CA ALA A 107 0.87 11.30 8.70
C ALA A 107 0.62 12.42 9.73
N PHE A 108 -0.42 13.22 9.50
CA PHE A 108 -0.95 14.13 10.51
C PHE A 108 -2.07 13.50 11.35
N MET A 109 -2.56 12.31 10.97
CA MET A 109 -3.44 11.46 11.78
C MET A 109 -3.08 9.98 11.59
N THR A 110 -3.04 9.23 12.70
CA THR A 110 -2.79 7.78 12.70
C THR A 110 -3.66 7.09 13.73
N HIS A 111 -4.28 5.97 13.36
CA HIS A 111 -5.13 5.15 14.22
C HIS A 111 -4.79 3.66 14.06
N SER A 112 -4.57 2.94 15.17
CA SER A 112 -4.36 1.48 15.15
C SER A 112 -5.60 0.74 15.66
N ASP A 113 -6.05 -0.26 14.89
CA ASP A 113 -7.20 -1.12 15.19
C ASP A 113 -6.92 -2.55 14.74
N PRO A 114 -6.53 -3.45 15.65
CA PRO A 114 -6.29 -4.87 15.33
C PRO A 114 -7.48 -5.58 14.66
N GLY A 115 -8.70 -5.03 14.75
CA GLY A 115 -9.90 -5.51 14.07
C GLY A 115 -10.23 -4.75 12.79
N LEU A 116 -9.24 -4.14 12.13
CA LEU A 116 -9.46 -3.43 10.87
C LEU A 116 -9.97 -4.41 9.81
N PHE A 117 -11.14 -4.10 9.26
CA PHE A 117 -11.75 -4.89 8.19
C PHE A 117 -11.03 -4.62 6.85
N PRO A 118 -11.14 -5.53 5.86
CA PRO A 118 -10.63 -5.27 4.52
C PRO A 118 -11.34 -4.07 3.89
N ILE A 119 -10.60 -2.99 3.65
CA ILE A 119 -11.10 -1.81 2.93
C ILE A 119 -11.03 -2.11 1.44
N GLN A 120 -12.19 -2.10 0.78
CA GLN A 120 -12.31 -2.35 -0.66
C GLN A 120 -12.90 -1.15 -1.41
N PHE A 121 -13.51 -0.22 -0.68
CA PHE A 121 -14.13 0.97 -1.24
C PHE A 121 -13.75 2.21 -0.44
N VAL A 122 -13.51 3.30 -1.17
CA VAL A 122 -13.43 4.66 -0.62
C VAL A 122 -14.61 5.46 -1.13
N GLY A 123 -15.45 5.92 -0.22
CA GLY A 123 -16.47 6.92 -0.47
C GLY A 123 -15.88 8.32 -0.34
N ILE A 124 -16.24 9.24 -1.24
CA ILE A 124 -15.92 10.67 -1.08
C ILE A 124 -17.21 11.50 -1.06
N CYS A 125 -17.22 12.57 -0.26
CA CYS A 125 -18.19 13.65 -0.34
C CYS A 125 -17.63 14.93 0.28
N THR A 126 -18.37 16.03 0.15
CA THR A 126 -18.13 17.24 0.95
C THR A 126 -19.24 17.39 1.97
N GLY A 127 -18.87 17.71 3.21
CA GLY A 127 -19.82 17.88 4.31
C GLY A 127 -20.73 19.09 4.14
N TRP A 128 -21.67 19.25 5.08
CA TRP A 128 -22.65 20.33 5.04
C TRP A 128 -21.98 21.72 5.04
N GLY A 129 -22.43 22.59 4.16
CA GLY A 129 -21.88 23.93 3.92
C GLY A 129 -20.67 23.96 3.00
N ALA A 130 -20.19 22.82 2.49
CA ALA A 130 -19.05 22.73 1.60
C ALA A 130 -19.43 22.08 0.25
N SER A 131 -18.83 22.57 -0.83
CA SER A 131 -18.75 21.85 -2.10
C SER A 131 -17.29 21.66 -2.48
N GLY A 132 -17.00 20.64 -3.28
CA GLY A 132 -15.63 20.30 -3.61
C GLY A 132 -15.48 19.68 -4.98
N THR A 133 -14.31 19.90 -5.59
CA THR A 133 -13.86 19.19 -6.78
C THR A 133 -12.69 18.30 -6.37
N TRP A 134 -12.75 17.02 -6.75
CA TRP A 134 -11.77 15.99 -6.43
C TRP A 134 -11.06 15.54 -7.70
N LEU A 135 -9.76 15.26 -7.59
CA LEU A 135 -8.97 14.56 -8.59
C LEU A 135 -8.53 13.23 -7.97
N ILE A 136 -8.98 12.15 -8.56
CA ILE A 136 -8.63 10.79 -8.14
C ILE A 136 -7.94 10.13 -9.32
N ASP A 137 -6.78 9.51 -9.07
CA ASP A 137 -6.12 8.75 -10.12
C ASP A 137 -6.99 7.55 -10.49
N ASP A 138 -7.37 7.44 -11.78
CA ASP A 138 -7.92 6.20 -12.28
C ASP A 138 -6.82 5.15 -12.11
N GLU A 139 -7.07 4.16 -11.26
CA GLU A 139 -6.36 2.89 -11.35
C GLU A 139 -6.38 2.44 -12.82
N PRO A 140 -5.26 1.94 -13.38
CA PRO A 140 -5.30 1.36 -14.71
C PRO A 140 -6.46 0.37 -14.76
N PRO A 141 -7.36 0.45 -15.75
CA PRO A 141 -8.45 -0.50 -15.82
C PRO A 141 -7.83 -1.89 -15.89
N ALA A 142 -8.17 -2.75 -14.91
CA ALA A 142 -7.97 -4.18 -15.03
C ALA A 142 -8.53 -4.57 -16.40
N ALA A 143 -7.64 -4.99 -17.31
CA ALA A 143 -7.99 -5.23 -18.70
C ALA A 143 -9.22 -6.13 -18.77
N ALA A 144 -10.22 -5.69 -19.54
CA ALA A 144 -11.49 -6.36 -19.68
C ALA A 144 -11.30 -7.83 -20.06
N VAL A 145 -11.79 -8.70 -19.18
CA VAL A 145 -12.00 -10.13 -19.38
C VAL A 145 -12.89 -10.36 -20.62
N SER A 146 -12.28 -10.77 -21.73
CA SER A 146 -12.99 -11.53 -22.76
C SER A 146 -12.75 -13.02 -22.50
N ALA A 147 -13.70 -13.67 -21.85
CA ALA A 147 -13.80 -15.12 -21.89
C ALA A 147 -14.10 -15.57 -23.34
N PRO A 148 -13.67 -16.78 -23.72
CA PRO A 148 -14.71 -17.77 -23.92
C PRO A 148 -14.41 -19.11 -23.25
N MET A 149 -15.47 -19.59 -22.59
CA MET A 149 -16.01 -20.95 -22.62
C MET A 149 -15.10 -22.12 -22.25
N GLY A 150 -15.40 -22.67 -21.08
CA GLY A 150 -15.14 -24.05 -20.70
C GLY A 150 -13.74 -24.23 -20.15
N PHE A 151 -13.62 -24.33 -18.83
CA PHE A 151 -13.48 -25.59 -18.11
C PHE A 151 -13.67 -25.29 -16.62
N SER A 152 -14.40 -26.18 -15.97
CA SER A 152 -14.65 -26.38 -14.54
C SER A 152 -13.93 -25.44 -13.57
N ALA A 153 -14.70 -24.74 -12.73
CA ALA A 153 -14.18 -24.21 -11.48
C ALA A 153 -13.53 -25.33 -10.65
N PRO A 154 -12.42 -25.02 -9.97
CA PRO A 154 -12.19 -25.51 -8.63
C PRO A 154 -12.23 -24.33 -7.67
N MET A 155 -13.08 -24.42 -6.65
CA MET A 155 -12.72 -23.88 -5.32
C MET A 155 -11.92 -25.01 -4.61
N PRO A 156 -11.14 -24.81 -3.54
CA PRO A 156 -10.45 -23.63 -2.98
C PRO A 156 -8.92 -23.90 -2.77
N GLY A 157 -8.08 -22.89 -2.53
CA GLY A 157 -6.69 -23.13 -2.06
C GLY A 157 -5.78 -21.91 -2.10
N GLY A 158 -5.26 -21.49 -0.93
CA GLY A 158 -4.18 -20.51 -0.82
C GLY A 158 -2.91 -21.04 -1.48
N GLY A 159 -2.57 -20.48 -2.63
CA GLY A 159 -1.30 -20.74 -3.31
C GLY A 159 -0.26 -19.70 -2.91
N SER A 160 0.99 -20.12 -2.87
CA SER A 160 2.18 -19.31 -2.57
C SER A 160 2.60 -18.33 -3.68
N GLY A 161 1.70 -18.08 -4.63
CA GLY A 161 1.96 -17.32 -5.86
C GLY A 161 2.88 -18.07 -6.83
N HIS A 162 3.20 -17.40 -7.94
CA HIS A 162 4.17 -17.88 -8.92
C HIS A 162 5.04 -16.72 -9.43
N TRP A 163 6.26 -17.04 -9.86
CA TRP A 163 7.24 -16.05 -10.32
C TRP A 163 7.12 -15.86 -11.84
N VAL A 164 6.91 -14.61 -12.28
CA VAL A 164 6.73 -14.24 -13.68
C VAL A 164 7.93 -13.42 -14.15
N PRO A 165 8.68 -13.86 -15.18
CA PRO A 165 9.76 -13.07 -15.76
C PRO A 165 9.26 -11.74 -16.33
N ALA A 166 9.97 -10.67 -16.06
CA ALA A 166 9.67 -9.32 -16.53
C ALA A 166 10.96 -8.49 -16.68
N GLU A 167 10.84 -7.35 -17.36
CA GLU A 167 11.96 -6.44 -17.56
C GLU A 167 11.52 -4.98 -17.73
N GLY A 168 12.45 -4.06 -17.53
CA GLY A 168 12.29 -2.64 -17.91
C GLY A 168 11.12 -1.93 -17.23
N GLY A 169 10.80 -2.30 -15.98
CA GLY A 169 9.70 -1.73 -15.21
C GLY A 169 8.33 -2.35 -15.49
N ASN A 170 8.25 -3.38 -16.35
CA ASN A 170 7.01 -4.10 -16.58
C ASN A 170 6.54 -4.77 -15.27
N VAL A 171 5.27 -4.53 -14.94
CA VAL A 171 4.55 -5.13 -13.82
C VAL A 171 3.52 -6.11 -14.40
N PRO A 172 3.68 -7.43 -14.21
CA PRO A 172 2.69 -8.40 -14.65
C PRO A 172 1.34 -8.24 -13.93
N PRO A 173 0.22 -8.69 -14.53
CA PRO A 173 -1.06 -8.73 -13.85
C PRO A 173 -0.99 -9.54 -12.55
N GLN A 174 -1.75 -9.11 -11.54
CA GLN A 174 -1.80 -9.76 -10.21
C GLN A 174 -0.45 -9.80 -9.47
N ALA A 175 0.48 -8.91 -9.83
CA ALA A 175 1.73 -8.74 -9.08
C ALA A 175 1.46 -8.38 -7.62
N VAL A 176 2.17 -9.05 -6.72
CA VAL A 176 2.03 -8.84 -5.28
C VAL A 176 2.69 -7.54 -4.87
N GLN A 177 1.91 -6.67 -4.24
CA GLN A 177 2.35 -5.41 -3.70
C GLN A 177 3.28 -5.63 -2.50
N GLY A 178 4.47 -5.06 -2.59
CA GLY A 178 5.55 -5.23 -1.61
C GLY A 178 5.70 -4.08 -0.62
N GLY A 179 5.32 -2.88 -1.03
CA GLY A 179 5.51 -1.65 -0.25
C GLY A 179 5.32 -0.41 -1.11
N PHE A 180 5.79 0.74 -0.65
CA PHE A 180 5.64 2.01 -1.38
C PHE A 180 6.85 2.91 -1.16
N ASP A 181 7.20 3.67 -2.21
CA ASP A 181 8.18 4.76 -2.15
C ASP A 181 7.49 6.08 -2.53
N GLY A 182 7.26 6.95 -1.54
CA GLY A 182 6.39 8.11 -1.71
C GLY A 182 4.96 7.71 -2.12
N SER A 183 4.57 8.05 -3.35
CA SER A 183 3.28 7.66 -3.94
C SER A 183 3.37 6.47 -4.89
N GLU A 184 4.56 5.92 -5.11
CA GLU A 184 4.77 4.82 -6.05
C GLU A 184 4.66 3.46 -5.37
N GLN A 185 3.84 2.58 -5.95
CA GLN A 185 3.70 1.20 -5.53
C GLN A 185 4.94 0.39 -5.92
N LEU A 186 5.54 -0.29 -4.94
CA LEU A 186 6.62 -1.25 -5.15
C LEU A 186 6.06 -2.67 -5.16
N TYR A 187 6.68 -3.56 -5.94
CA TYR A 187 6.25 -4.95 -6.06
C TYR A 187 7.33 -5.91 -5.58
N ILE A 188 6.90 -7.06 -5.09
CA ILE A 188 7.80 -8.15 -4.70
C ILE A 188 8.43 -8.72 -5.96
N ALA A 189 9.75 -8.60 -6.06
CA ALA A 189 10.51 -9.15 -7.17
C ALA A 189 11.77 -9.85 -6.67
N ARG A 190 12.45 -10.55 -7.57
CA ARG A 190 13.76 -11.14 -7.33
C ARG A 190 14.63 -11.07 -8.58
N ALA A 191 15.95 -11.06 -8.39
CA ALA A 191 16.90 -11.04 -9.49
C ALA A 191 18.13 -11.90 -9.16
N GLN A 192 18.81 -12.38 -10.20
CA GLN A 192 20.11 -13.05 -10.06
C GLN A 192 21.21 -12.02 -9.83
N HIS A 193 22.01 -12.18 -8.78
CA HIS A 193 23.14 -11.32 -8.48
C HIS A 193 24.29 -12.14 -7.88
N GLU A 194 25.45 -12.15 -8.55
CA GLU A 194 26.67 -12.85 -8.10
C GLU A 194 26.49 -14.33 -7.71
N GLY A 195 25.55 -15.02 -8.36
CA GLY A 195 25.25 -16.44 -8.11
C GLY A 195 24.10 -16.67 -7.11
N ASP A 196 23.67 -15.63 -6.41
CA ASP A 196 22.51 -15.64 -5.54
C ASP A 196 21.24 -15.30 -6.33
N LEU A 197 20.13 -15.92 -5.94
CA LEU A 197 18.78 -15.47 -6.30
C LEU A 197 18.24 -14.63 -5.15
N VAL A 198 18.15 -13.32 -5.34
CA VAL A 198 17.93 -12.36 -4.25
C VAL A 198 16.56 -11.70 -4.38
N PRO A 199 15.68 -11.78 -3.38
CA PRO A 199 14.45 -10.99 -3.35
C PRO A 199 14.71 -9.52 -3.07
N GLY A 200 13.85 -8.66 -3.61
CA GLY A 200 13.97 -7.21 -3.54
C GLY A 200 12.72 -6.48 -4.05
N LYS A 201 12.89 -5.21 -4.39
CA LYS A 201 11.80 -4.32 -4.80
C LYS A 201 11.84 -4.09 -6.32
N LEU A 202 10.75 -4.35 -7.01
CA LEU A 202 10.53 -3.74 -8.33
C LEU A 202 10.06 -2.30 -8.12
N HIS A 203 10.77 -1.37 -8.75
CA HIS A 203 10.40 0.04 -8.82
C HIS A 203 10.03 0.39 -10.28
N PRO A 204 8.73 0.39 -10.64
CA PRO A 204 8.28 0.47 -12.02
C PRO A 204 8.81 1.69 -12.79
N SER A 205 8.79 2.88 -12.18
CA SER A 205 9.26 4.12 -12.82
C SER A 205 10.77 4.18 -13.02
N HIS A 206 11.54 3.50 -12.17
CA HIS A 206 12.98 3.35 -12.33
C HIS A 206 13.35 2.26 -13.35
N GLY A 207 12.39 1.40 -13.72
CA GLY A 207 12.58 0.36 -14.72
C GLY A 207 13.33 -0.89 -14.23
N VAL A 208 13.61 -0.99 -12.92
CA VAL A 208 14.52 -2.00 -12.36
C VAL A 208 13.98 -2.66 -11.10
N CYS A 209 14.42 -3.91 -10.88
CA CYS A 209 14.38 -4.57 -9.59
C CYS A 209 15.66 -4.26 -8.81
N TYR A 210 15.53 -3.66 -7.63
CA TYR A 210 16.66 -3.44 -6.73
C TYR A 210 16.76 -4.59 -5.72
N VAL A 211 17.97 -5.14 -5.58
CA VAL A 211 18.30 -6.17 -4.59
C VAL A 211 19.42 -5.69 -3.67
N ALA A 212 19.38 -6.10 -2.40
CA ALA A 212 20.40 -5.77 -1.41
C ALA A 212 21.50 -6.85 -1.42
N TYR A 213 22.76 -6.47 -1.64
CA TYR A 213 23.87 -7.42 -1.66
C TYR A 213 25.22 -6.76 -1.34
N GLY A 214 26.01 -7.40 -0.48
CA GLY A 214 27.41 -7.02 -0.25
C GLY A 214 27.63 -5.59 0.22
N GLY A 215 26.67 -5.01 0.97
CA GLY A 215 26.71 -3.61 1.42
C GLY A 215 26.07 -2.61 0.46
N GLY A 216 25.61 -3.01 -0.72
CA GLY A 216 25.05 -2.11 -1.74
C GLY A 216 23.62 -2.45 -2.20
N GLU A 217 22.99 -1.45 -2.82
CA GLU A 217 21.76 -1.60 -3.61
C GLU A 217 22.13 -1.80 -5.09
N HIS A 218 21.61 -2.87 -5.70
CA HIS A 218 21.94 -3.25 -7.07
C HIS A 218 20.68 -3.32 -7.93
N GLY A 219 20.61 -2.48 -8.97
CA GLY A 219 19.50 -2.45 -9.91
C GLY A 219 19.67 -3.44 -11.06
N HIS A 220 18.64 -4.25 -11.32
CA HIS A 220 18.57 -5.23 -12.41
C HIS A 220 17.41 -4.93 -13.33
N ASN A 221 17.68 -4.86 -14.63
CA ASN A 221 16.65 -4.65 -15.65
C ASN A 221 15.84 -5.92 -15.95
N GLN A 222 16.38 -7.11 -15.67
CA GLN A 222 15.72 -8.39 -15.85
C GLN A 222 15.50 -9.02 -14.48
N TYR A 223 14.27 -9.44 -14.22
CA TYR A 223 13.84 -9.90 -12.91
C TYR A 223 12.62 -10.81 -13.03
N GLU A 224 12.23 -11.41 -11.91
CA GLU A 224 10.95 -12.11 -11.79
C GLU A 224 10.08 -11.42 -10.74
N VAL A 225 8.78 -11.27 -11.01
CA VAL A 225 7.80 -10.66 -10.11
C VAL A 225 6.90 -11.74 -9.52
N LEU A 226 6.65 -11.69 -8.22
CA LEU A 226 5.71 -12.61 -7.57
C LEU A 226 4.28 -12.20 -7.95
N CYS A 227 3.50 -13.12 -8.50
CA CYS A 227 2.12 -12.90 -8.93
C CYS A 227 1.18 -13.92 -8.29
N ASP A 228 -0.08 -13.56 -8.11
CA ASP A 228 -1.13 -14.40 -7.49
C ASP A 228 -0.74 -14.93 -6.09
N GLY A 229 0.11 -14.20 -5.37
CA GLY A 229 0.45 -14.50 -3.99
C GLY A 229 -0.62 -13.96 -3.04
N HIS A 230 -1.17 -14.84 -2.20
CA HIS A 230 -2.20 -14.49 -1.22
C HIS A 230 -1.69 -14.55 0.22
N GLY A 231 -0.38 -14.36 0.41
CA GLY A 231 0.25 -14.35 1.72
C GLY A 231 -0.06 -13.12 2.57
N LEU A 232 0.42 -13.16 3.82
CA LEU A 232 0.28 -12.10 4.81
C LEU A 232 1.65 -11.59 5.25
N TRP A 233 1.71 -10.32 5.64
CA TRP A 233 2.88 -9.75 6.29
C TRP A 233 2.77 -9.98 7.80
N VAL A 234 3.81 -10.59 8.38
CA VAL A 234 3.87 -10.89 9.82
C VAL A 234 5.08 -10.20 10.42
N PRO A 235 4.92 -9.42 11.50
CA PRO A 235 6.05 -8.79 12.18
C PRO A 235 6.94 -9.86 12.83
N VAL A 236 8.25 -9.72 12.64
CA VAL A 236 9.29 -10.58 13.22
C VAL A 236 10.25 -9.72 14.02
N ASN A 237 10.52 -10.17 15.24
CA ASN A 237 11.56 -9.64 16.10
C ASN A 237 12.64 -10.73 16.31
N ASP A 238 13.90 -10.32 16.40
CA ASP A 238 15.04 -11.18 16.74
C ASP A 238 15.25 -12.39 15.81
N GLY A 239 14.87 -12.27 14.53
CA GLY A 239 15.16 -13.29 13.51
C GLY A 239 14.37 -14.59 13.64
N ASN A 240 13.29 -14.61 14.43
CA ASN A 240 12.40 -15.77 14.53
C ASN A 240 11.53 -15.91 13.28
N ILE A 241 12.06 -16.58 12.26
CA ILE A 241 11.40 -16.76 10.95
C ILE A 241 10.28 -17.81 11.07
N PRO A 242 9.02 -17.46 10.74
CA PRO A 242 7.90 -18.41 10.73
C PRO A 242 8.12 -19.58 9.76
N ALA A 243 7.63 -20.77 10.12
CA ALA A 243 7.79 -21.97 9.30
C ALA A 243 7.05 -21.89 7.94
N ASN A 244 6.03 -21.04 7.84
CA ASN A 244 5.28 -20.76 6.63
C ASN A 244 5.79 -19.53 5.85
N ALA A 245 7.01 -19.04 6.15
CA ALA A 245 7.62 -17.96 5.38
C ALA A 245 7.87 -18.37 3.92
N VAL A 246 7.51 -17.48 2.99
CA VAL A 246 7.67 -17.75 1.55
C VAL A 246 9.13 -17.59 1.17
N GLN A 247 9.77 -18.71 0.79
CA GLN A 247 11.11 -18.69 0.23
C GLN A 247 11.05 -18.06 -1.17
N ALA A 248 11.87 -17.03 -1.40
CA ALA A 248 11.92 -16.33 -2.68
C ALA A 248 13.25 -16.48 -3.41
N GLY A 249 14.27 -16.98 -2.73
CA GLY A 249 15.60 -17.09 -3.30
C GLY A 249 16.52 -18.00 -2.52
N ASN A 250 17.79 -17.97 -2.90
CA ASN A 250 18.84 -18.71 -2.25
C ASN A 250 20.18 -18.00 -2.45
N SER A 251 21.06 -18.08 -1.45
CA SER A 251 22.46 -17.70 -1.64
C SER A 251 23.20 -18.70 -2.54
N ALA A 252 24.39 -18.33 -2.99
CA ALA A 252 25.30 -19.20 -3.73
C ALA A 252 25.68 -20.47 -2.94
N ASP A 253 25.71 -20.37 -1.60
CA ASP A 253 25.96 -21.51 -0.70
C ASP A 253 24.70 -22.35 -0.43
N GLY A 254 23.56 -21.98 -1.02
CA GLY A 254 22.29 -22.68 -0.90
C GLY A 254 21.46 -22.30 0.33
N GLU A 255 21.82 -21.23 1.06
CA GLU A 255 21.00 -20.71 2.16
C GLU A 255 19.68 -20.17 1.61
N PRO A 256 18.51 -20.59 2.11
CA PRO A 256 17.23 -20.04 1.66
C PRO A 256 17.10 -18.57 2.06
N LEU A 257 16.68 -17.73 1.11
CA LEU A 257 16.36 -16.33 1.32
C LEU A 257 14.85 -16.12 1.26
N PHE A 258 14.33 -15.34 2.20
CA PHE A 258 12.90 -15.08 2.33
C PHE A 258 12.56 -13.62 2.03
N ILE A 259 11.27 -13.38 1.81
CA ILE A 259 10.75 -12.05 1.48
C ILE A 259 10.50 -11.30 2.79
N GLY A 260 11.20 -10.18 2.98
CA GLY A 260 10.94 -9.27 4.07
C GLY A 260 10.66 -7.87 3.58
N ARG A 261 10.09 -7.04 4.44
CA ARG A 261 10.02 -5.59 4.23
C ARG A 261 10.33 -4.84 5.51
N ALA A 262 10.81 -3.62 5.37
CA ALA A 262 11.05 -2.71 6.48
C ALA A 262 10.65 -1.29 6.11
N THR A 263 10.39 -0.49 7.14
CA THR A 263 10.12 0.94 7.02
C THR A 263 11.43 1.72 7.17
N HIS A 264 11.78 2.53 6.17
CA HIS A 264 12.96 3.40 6.18
C HIS A 264 12.61 4.73 5.52
N ASP A 265 12.88 5.85 6.19
CA ASP A 265 12.68 7.21 5.66
C ASP A 265 11.32 7.46 4.97
N GLY A 266 10.26 6.84 5.51
CA GLY A 266 8.89 6.99 5.00
C GLY A 266 8.53 6.07 3.82
N THR A 267 9.45 5.23 3.40
CA THR A 267 9.28 4.15 2.41
C THR A 267 9.01 2.85 3.16
N ILE A 268 8.08 2.02 2.68
CA ILE A 268 8.01 0.60 3.04
C ILE A 268 8.60 -0.15 1.86
N THR A 269 9.69 -0.89 2.07
CA THR A 269 10.41 -1.51 0.96
C THR A 269 10.75 -2.96 1.21
N VAL A 270 10.64 -3.75 0.15
CA VAL A 270 10.96 -5.19 0.13
C VAL A 270 12.46 -5.39 0.06
N GLY A 271 12.93 -6.42 0.73
CA GLY A 271 14.31 -6.87 0.73
C GLY A 271 14.43 -8.36 1.01
N LYS A 272 15.64 -8.79 1.35
CA LYS A 272 15.96 -10.19 1.68
C LYS A 272 16.01 -10.41 3.18
N VAL A 273 15.33 -11.43 3.66
CA VAL A 273 15.56 -11.96 5.01
C VAL A 273 16.58 -13.08 4.89
N GLN A 274 17.68 -12.95 5.62
CA GLN A 274 18.74 -13.95 5.66
C GLN A 274 18.77 -14.60 7.05
N PRO A 275 18.30 -15.85 7.18
CA PRO A 275 18.17 -16.54 8.47
C PRO A 275 19.45 -16.57 9.30
N SER A 276 20.59 -16.89 8.70
CA SER A 276 21.87 -16.99 9.38
C SER A 276 22.36 -15.67 9.98
N HIS A 277 21.95 -14.54 9.39
CA HIS A 277 22.26 -13.20 9.89
C HIS A 277 21.19 -12.66 10.85
N GLY A 278 20.00 -13.28 10.83
CA GLY A 278 18.86 -12.90 11.68
C GLY A 278 18.37 -11.48 11.43
N CYS A 279 18.33 -11.02 10.17
CA CYS A 279 17.84 -9.69 9.81
C CYS A 279 17.24 -9.68 8.40
N CYS A 280 16.44 -8.63 8.14
CA CYS A 280 16.02 -8.23 6.81
C CYS A 280 17.00 -7.17 6.29
N TYR A 281 17.48 -7.33 5.07
CA TYR A 281 18.29 -6.34 4.36
C TYR A 281 17.45 -5.70 3.28
N ILE A 282 17.30 -4.38 3.33
CA ILE A 282 16.61 -3.60 2.29
C ILE A 282 17.63 -2.88 1.40
N PRO A 283 17.39 -2.82 0.08
CA PRO A 283 18.12 -1.93 -0.80
C PRO A 283 17.53 -0.52 -0.70
N TYR A 284 18.34 0.48 -0.35
CA TYR A 284 17.88 1.88 -0.31
C TYR A 284 19.05 2.86 -0.46
N GLY A 285 18.88 3.88 -1.31
CA GLY A 285 19.82 4.99 -1.43
C GLY A 285 21.22 4.59 -1.90
N GLY A 286 21.36 3.48 -2.63
CA GLY A 286 22.65 2.91 -3.01
C GLY A 286 23.28 1.95 -1.99
N GLU A 287 22.68 1.78 -0.81
CA GLU A 287 23.21 0.97 0.29
C GLU A 287 22.34 -0.27 0.59
N GLU A 288 22.95 -1.28 1.23
CA GLU A 288 22.27 -2.39 1.87
C GLU A 288 22.08 -2.09 3.36
N LEU A 289 20.83 -1.91 3.80
CA LEU A 289 20.52 -1.54 5.18
C LEU A 289 19.92 -2.72 5.95
N ALA A 290 20.47 -3.02 7.13
CA ALA A 290 20.07 -4.16 7.95
C ALA A 290 19.05 -3.79 9.04
N TYR A 291 17.98 -4.58 9.14
CA TYR A 291 16.87 -4.41 10.07
C TYR A 291 16.64 -5.66 10.92
N LYS A 292 16.62 -5.48 12.24
CA LYS A 292 16.28 -6.54 13.21
C LYS A 292 14.79 -6.65 13.50
N GLU A 293 14.08 -5.54 13.34
CA GLU A 293 12.62 -5.46 13.36
C GLU A 293 12.15 -5.29 11.92
N PHE A 294 11.40 -6.25 11.43
CA PHE A 294 10.92 -6.28 10.04
C PHE A 294 9.63 -7.09 9.95
N GLU A 295 8.98 -7.07 8.79
CA GLU A 295 7.88 -7.97 8.49
C GLU A 295 8.31 -8.98 7.45
N ILE A 296 7.81 -10.21 7.58
CA ILE A 296 8.08 -11.30 6.67
C ILE A 296 6.81 -11.73 5.96
N TYR A 297 6.90 -12.06 4.67
CA TYR A 297 5.76 -12.55 3.91
C TYR A 297 5.59 -14.05 4.12
N VAL A 298 4.40 -14.48 4.54
CA VAL A 298 4.08 -15.87 4.87
C VAL A 298 2.87 -16.37 4.09
N GLU A 299 2.81 -17.68 3.84
CA GLU A 299 1.61 -18.34 3.29
C GLU A 299 0.49 -18.38 4.33
N GLN A 300 -0.77 -18.28 3.89
CA GLN A 300 -1.97 -18.39 4.75
C GLN A 300 -2.23 -19.82 5.21
#